data_AF-A0AAU8JAR4-F1
#
_entry.id   AF-A0AAU8JAR4-F1
#
_cell.length_a   1.000
_cell.length_b   1.000
_cell.length_c   1.000
_cell.angle_alpha   90.00
_cell.angle_beta   90.00
_cell.angle_gamma   90.00
#
_symmetry.space_group_name_H-M   'P 1'
#
loop_
_entity.id
_entity.type
_entity.pdbx_description
1 polymer ?
#
loop_
_entity_poly.entity_id
_entity_poly.type
_entity_poly.pdbx_seq_one_letter_code
_entity_poly.pdbx_strand_id
1 'polypeptide(L)'
;MIPKQVKKRHPDELVLATFRIPYEKWEKFQEAASASGTTASATLLAFIEDYLARFNAGNQPELLDSFDSPVDSSLEAEVEVPVASQLPEQSPVNSGLAISEVPELNRDFIPAMEPQIQKLLEAKIQEKLEAKIEKQLEARIEARIEEKLEAKIEDIEPIIHRIQSQVSQLSKRLDKVEQIVDKFKGAKTKKDSDFIDVAAVPIDGDLHQHNLEKDRPLTEDEQNDIGLTQTALCIEFGINPNTLNRHASVRGLSTVEYLHQLTGWLYRNGKYYPPK
;
A
#
# COMPACT_ATOMS: atom_id res chain seq x y z
N MET A 1 -32.69 -3.27 -12.48
CA MET A 1 -32.20 -2.70 -11.19
C MET A 1 -32.30 -1.19 -11.27
N ILE A 2 -33.17 -0.56 -10.48
CA ILE A 2 -33.23 0.91 -10.40
C ILE A 2 -32.05 1.36 -9.55
N PRO A 3 -31.14 2.23 -10.04
CA PRO A 3 -30.05 2.74 -9.22
C PRO A 3 -30.64 3.47 -8.03
N LYS A 4 -30.35 2.99 -6.81
CA LYS A 4 -30.76 3.67 -5.58
C LYS A 4 -30.18 5.07 -5.61
N GLN A 5 -31.04 6.09 -5.61
CA GLN A 5 -30.58 7.47 -5.50
C GLN A 5 -29.89 7.63 -4.15
N VAL A 6 -28.63 8.06 -4.19
CA VAL A 6 -27.85 8.37 -2.99
C VAL A 6 -28.51 9.57 -2.32
N LYS A 7 -29.05 9.39 -1.12
CA LYS A 7 -29.58 10.49 -0.33
C LYS A 7 -28.47 11.52 -0.11
N LYS A 8 -28.67 12.75 -0.56
CA LYS A 8 -27.78 13.87 -0.25
C LYS A 8 -27.83 14.10 1.26
N ARG A 9 -26.69 13.98 1.95
CA ARG A 9 -26.59 14.25 3.38
C ARG A 9 -26.64 15.75 3.63
N HIS A 10 -27.10 16.12 4.83
CA HIS A 10 -27.11 17.52 5.25
C HIS A 10 -25.66 17.98 5.52
N PRO A 11 -25.28 19.24 5.18
CA PRO A 11 -23.93 19.74 5.40
C PRO A 11 -23.48 19.71 6.87
N ASP A 12 -24.41 19.80 7.82
CA ASP A 12 -24.12 19.78 9.26
C ASP A 12 -24.05 18.38 9.88
N GLU A 13 -24.27 17.33 9.08
CA GLU A 13 -24.26 15.95 9.57
C GLU A 13 -22.81 15.46 9.72
N LEU A 14 -22.41 15.11 10.95
CA LEU A 14 -21.08 14.55 11.21
C LEU A 14 -20.90 13.23 10.44
N VAL A 15 -19.83 13.15 9.66
CA VAL A 15 -19.48 11.95 8.90
C VAL A 15 -18.34 11.22 9.60
N LEU A 16 -18.59 9.95 9.95
CA LEU A 16 -17.52 9.06 10.40
C LEU A 16 -16.75 8.55 9.17
N ALA A 17 -15.47 8.92 9.09
CA ALA A 17 -14.53 8.36 8.12
C ALA A 17 -13.64 7.31 8.80
N THR A 18 -13.34 6.22 8.10
CA THR A 18 -12.41 5.18 8.58
C THR A 18 -11.20 5.13 7.65
N PHE A 19 -10.01 5.25 8.20
CA PHE A 19 -8.76 5.24 7.47
C PHE A 19 -7.99 3.94 7.74
N ARG A 20 -7.25 3.45 6.74
CA ARG A 20 -6.28 2.37 6.92
C ARG A 20 -4.89 2.98 6.94
N ILE A 21 -4.26 2.97 8.11
CA ILE A 21 -2.95 3.55 8.35
C ILE A 21 -2.06 2.44 8.93
N PRO A 22 -0.80 2.27 8.46
CA PRO A 22 0.14 1.38 9.12
C PRO A 22 0.29 1.71 10.60
N TYR A 23 0.32 0.70 11.46
CA TYR A 23 0.27 0.87 12.91
C TYR A 23 1.39 1.78 13.43
N GLU A 24 2.61 1.59 12.96
CA GLU A 24 3.79 2.39 13.36
C GLU A 24 3.62 3.89 13.06
N LYS A 25 2.98 4.23 11.93
CA LYS A 25 2.71 5.63 11.58
C LYS A 25 1.63 6.23 12.45
N TRP A 26 0.62 5.43 12.80
CA TRP A 26 -0.45 5.83 13.70
C TRP A 26 0.07 6.10 15.11
N GLU A 27 0.95 5.25 15.64
CA GLU A 27 1.56 5.42 16.95
C GLU A 27 2.38 6.72 17.03
N LYS A 28 3.26 6.96 16.06
CA LYS A 28 4.02 8.24 15.97
C LYS A 28 3.12 9.46 15.87
N PHE A 29 2.01 9.37 15.13
CA PHE A 29 1.04 10.45 15.02
C PHE A 29 0.33 10.71 16.36
N GLN A 30 -0.01 9.66 17.11
CA GLN A 30 -0.62 9.79 18.44
C GLN A 30 0.35 10.41 19.46
N GLU A 31 1.62 10.02 19.43
CA GLU A 31 2.67 10.62 20.27
C GLU A 31 2.83 12.11 19.97
N ALA A 32 2.91 12.48 18.68
CA ALA A 32 3.05 13.87 18.26
C ALA A 32 1.84 14.72 18.71
N ALA A 33 0.61 14.21 18.52
CA ALA A 33 -0.60 14.90 18.97
C ALA A 33 -0.62 15.06 20.51
N SER A 34 -0.21 14.03 21.24
CA SER A 34 -0.15 14.06 22.70
C SER A 34 0.89 15.06 23.20
N ALA A 35 2.04 15.14 22.53
CA ALA A 35 3.10 16.11 22.84
C ALA A 35 2.63 17.56 22.61
N SER A 36 1.77 17.80 21.62
CA SER A 36 1.13 19.11 21.41
C SER A 36 -0.07 19.38 22.32
N GLY A 37 -0.42 18.46 23.21
CA GLY A 37 -1.58 18.59 24.11
C GLY A 37 -2.93 18.50 23.41
N THR A 38 -2.96 17.91 22.21
CA THR A 38 -4.18 17.76 21.40
C THR A 38 -4.54 16.27 21.24
N THR A 39 -5.80 15.99 20.91
CA THR A 39 -6.21 14.64 20.54
C THR A 39 -5.81 14.35 19.10
N ALA A 40 -5.63 13.06 18.76
CA ALA A 40 -5.33 12.64 17.39
C ALA A 40 -6.42 13.09 16.40
N SER A 41 -7.69 13.07 16.82
CA SER A 41 -8.82 13.56 16.00
C SER A 41 -8.77 15.06 15.77
N ALA A 42 -8.51 15.87 16.81
CA ALA A 42 -8.37 17.32 16.67
C ALA A 42 -7.20 17.70 15.76
N THR A 43 -6.07 16.99 15.90
CA THR A 43 -4.87 17.20 15.07
C THR A 43 -5.15 16.85 13.61
N LEU A 44 -5.89 15.76 13.36
CA LEU A 44 -6.29 15.39 12.00
C LEU A 44 -7.27 16.39 11.38
N LEU A 45 -8.23 16.90 12.16
CA LEU A 45 -9.15 17.93 11.68
C LEU A 45 -8.41 19.23 11.33
N ALA A 46 -7.51 19.70 12.20
CA ALA A 46 -6.69 20.87 11.93
C ALA A 46 -5.82 20.69 10.67
N PHE A 47 -5.27 19.50 10.45
CA PHE A 47 -4.54 19.17 9.22
C PHE A 47 -5.43 19.25 7.97
N ILE A 48 -6.66 18.72 8.03
CA ILE A 48 -7.60 18.77 6.92
C ILE A 48 -8.00 20.22 6.60
N GLU A 49 -8.27 21.03 7.62
CA GLU A 49 -8.61 22.44 7.46
C GLU A 49 -7.47 23.24 6.84
N ASP A 50 -6.23 23.06 7.31
CA ASP A 50 -5.04 23.69 6.74
C ASP A 50 -4.80 23.24 5.29
N TYR A 51 -4.94 21.93 5.01
CA TYR A 51 -4.82 21.40 3.64
C TYR A 51 -5.84 22.03 2.69
N LEU A 52 -7.11 22.13 3.10
CA LEU A 52 -8.17 22.75 2.30
C LEU A 52 -7.96 24.26 2.13
N ALA A 53 -7.48 24.95 3.17
CA ALA A 53 -7.17 26.37 3.09
C ALA A 53 -6.06 26.64 2.06
N ARG A 54 -4.98 25.84 2.07
CA ARG A 54 -3.88 25.94 1.09
C ARG A 54 -4.34 25.64 -0.33
N PHE A 55 -5.13 24.58 -0.50
CA PHE A 55 -5.68 24.20 -1.80
C PHE A 55 -6.58 25.31 -2.38
N ASN A 56 -7.43 25.91 -1.56
CA ASN A 56 -8.31 27.00 -1.99
C ASN A 56 -7.58 28.32 -2.24
N ALA A 57 -6.43 28.55 -1.60
CA ALA A 57 -5.60 29.74 -1.81
C ALA A 57 -4.89 29.77 -3.17
N GLY A 58 -5.07 28.74 -4.02
CA GLY A 58 -4.40 28.65 -5.32
C GLY A 58 -2.90 28.33 -5.21
N ASN A 59 -2.39 28.18 -3.99
CA ASN A 59 -1.05 27.67 -3.74
C ASN A 59 -1.11 26.16 -3.83
N GLN A 60 -0.78 25.61 -5.00
CA GLN A 60 -0.44 24.19 -5.06
C GLN A 60 0.63 23.91 -4.01
N PRO A 61 0.43 22.92 -3.14
CA PRO A 61 1.40 22.64 -2.09
C PRO A 61 2.69 22.16 -2.75
N GLU A 62 3.76 22.96 -2.72
CA GLU A 62 5.16 22.51 -2.86
C GLU A 62 5.58 21.68 -1.63
N LEU A 63 4.69 20.84 -1.12
CA LEU A 63 4.80 20.16 0.17
C LEU A 63 5.37 18.75 0.03
N LEU A 64 6.44 18.63 -0.77
CA LEU A 64 7.29 17.44 -0.77
C LEU A 64 8.80 17.74 -0.67
N ASP A 65 9.24 19.01 -0.75
CA ASP A 65 10.68 19.33 -0.68
C ASP A 65 11.18 19.81 0.69
N SER A 66 10.30 20.01 1.68
CA SER A 66 10.69 20.70 2.93
C SER A 66 10.98 19.81 4.15
N PHE A 67 10.88 18.47 4.08
CA PHE A 67 11.00 17.62 5.29
C PHE A 67 12.33 16.91 5.51
N ASP A 68 13.35 17.08 4.65
CA ASP A 68 14.69 16.53 4.88
C ASP A 68 15.78 17.60 4.69
N SER A 69 15.86 18.54 5.63
CA SER A 69 17.14 19.25 5.83
C SER A 69 17.46 19.39 7.32
N PRO A 70 18.41 18.60 7.83
CA PRO A 70 19.54 19.15 8.54
C PRO A 70 20.60 19.53 7.51
N VAL A 71 20.81 20.85 7.37
CA VAL A 71 22.12 21.49 7.35
C VAL A 71 23.24 20.62 6.77
N ASP A 72 23.56 20.84 5.50
CA ASP A 72 24.94 20.72 5.07
C ASP A 72 25.36 22.06 4.45
N SER A 73 25.84 22.94 5.32
CA SER A 73 26.43 24.25 5.00
C SER A 73 27.76 24.15 4.23
N SER A 74 27.96 23.06 3.47
CA SER A 74 29.24 22.73 2.86
C SER A 74 29.33 23.06 1.36
N LEU A 75 28.38 23.81 0.80
CA LEU A 75 28.36 24.18 -0.63
C LEU A 75 28.67 25.68 -0.92
N GLU A 76 29.16 26.44 0.07
CA GLU A 76 29.73 27.78 -0.18
C GLU A 76 31.23 27.75 -0.55
N ALA A 77 31.86 26.58 -0.63
CA ALA A 77 33.24 26.48 -1.07
C ALA A 77 33.33 26.33 -2.61
N GLU A 78 34.05 27.27 -3.23
CA GLU A 78 34.70 27.13 -4.54
C GLU A 78 33.80 27.13 -5.78
N VAL A 79 33.25 28.30 -6.09
CA VAL A 79 33.24 28.75 -7.50
C VAL A 79 34.29 29.85 -7.64
N GLU A 80 35.55 29.48 -7.46
CA GLU A 80 36.65 30.26 -8.05
C GLU A 80 36.56 30.07 -9.56
N VAL A 81 35.91 31.02 -10.24
CA VAL A 81 36.06 31.16 -11.68
C VAL A 81 37.49 31.67 -11.90
N PRO A 82 38.41 30.90 -12.52
CA PRO A 82 39.66 31.48 -12.97
C PRO A 82 39.32 32.34 -14.19
N VAL A 83 38.92 33.59 -13.95
CA VAL A 83 38.97 34.64 -14.96
C VAL A 83 40.45 34.92 -15.15
N ALA A 84 41.09 34.09 -15.97
CA ALA A 84 42.43 34.33 -16.47
C ALA A 84 42.38 35.63 -17.28
N SER A 85 42.69 36.73 -16.60
CA SER A 85 43.10 38.00 -17.20
C SER A 85 44.41 37.77 -17.96
N GLN A 86 44.33 37.18 -19.15
CA GLN A 86 45.35 37.38 -20.17
C GLN A 86 44.95 38.62 -20.96
N LEU A 87 45.19 39.77 -20.33
CA LEU A 87 45.27 41.06 -21.01
C LEU A 87 46.68 41.14 -21.62
N PRO A 88 46.84 41.18 -22.94
CA PRO A 88 48.14 41.47 -23.53
C PRO A 88 48.50 42.92 -23.22
N GLU A 89 49.58 43.12 -22.46
CA GLU A 89 50.25 44.41 -22.33
C GLU A 89 50.61 44.92 -23.73
N GLN A 90 49.83 45.87 -24.24
CA GLN A 90 50.21 46.66 -25.39
C GLN A 90 50.94 47.92 -24.92
N SER A 91 52.17 48.01 -25.40
CA SER A 91 53.15 49.09 -25.28
C SER A 91 52.58 50.50 -25.58
N PRO A 92 53.20 51.56 -25.01
CA PRO A 92 52.75 52.93 -25.18
C PRO A 92 53.19 53.46 -26.54
N VAL A 93 52.25 53.64 -27.47
CA VAL A 93 52.49 54.45 -28.67
C VAL A 93 51.71 55.74 -28.52
N ASN A 94 52.41 56.75 -28.01
CA ASN A 94 52.08 58.15 -28.23
C ASN A 94 52.01 58.41 -29.73
N SER A 95 50.84 58.82 -30.22
CA SER A 95 50.71 59.64 -31.43
C SER A 95 49.40 60.40 -31.34
N GLY A 96 49.53 61.70 -31.06
CA GLY A 96 48.43 62.64 -31.10
C GLY A 96 47.80 62.67 -32.49
N LEU A 97 46.57 62.19 -32.57
CA LEU A 97 45.65 62.51 -33.64
C LEU A 97 44.33 62.87 -32.98
N ALA A 98 44.04 64.16 -32.95
CA ALA A 98 42.76 64.71 -32.54
C ALA A 98 41.69 64.26 -33.55
N ILE A 99 41.12 63.07 -33.32
CA ILE A 99 39.90 62.62 -33.98
C ILE A 99 38.75 63.20 -33.17
N SER A 100 38.46 64.46 -33.43
CA SER A 100 37.16 65.06 -33.12
C SER A 100 36.23 64.62 -34.24
N GLU A 101 35.07 64.02 -33.91
CA GLU A 101 34.01 63.51 -34.82
C GLU A 101 33.95 61.98 -35.05
N VAL A 102 33.68 61.20 -33.98
CA VAL A 102 32.89 59.93 -34.10
C VAL A 102 31.81 59.76 -33.00
N PRO A 103 31.03 60.79 -32.60
CA PRO A 103 30.01 60.60 -31.55
C PRO A 103 28.70 59.93 -32.02
N GLU A 104 28.43 59.85 -33.33
CA GLU A 104 27.09 59.46 -33.80
C GLU A 104 26.88 57.95 -33.97
N LEU A 105 27.91 57.17 -34.32
CA LEU A 105 27.77 55.72 -34.51
C LEU A 105 27.57 54.94 -33.20
N ASN A 106 27.96 55.50 -32.06
CA ASN A 106 27.92 54.81 -30.77
C ASN A 106 26.55 54.90 -30.09
N ARG A 107 25.69 55.84 -30.52
CA ARG A 107 24.39 56.10 -29.85
C ARG A 107 23.35 55.03 -30.14
N ASP A 108 23.36 54.48 -31.35
CA ASP A 108 22.32 53.54 -31.79
C ASP A 108 22.80 52.08 -31.76
N PHE A 109 24.11 51.83 -31.72
CA PHE A 109 24.68 50.49 -31.74
C PHE A 109 24.57 49.77 -30.38
N ILE A 110 24.86 50.47 -29.27
CA ILE A 110 24.82 49.89 -27.92
C ILE A 110 23.41 49.38 -27.56
N PRO A 111 22.32 50.16 -27.74
CA PRO A 111 20.96 49.71 -27.42
C PRO A 111 20.48 48.53 -28.28
N ALA A 112 21.02 48.37 -29.50
CA ALA A 112 20.69 47.26 -30.37
C ALA A 112 21.42 45.96 -29.99
N MET A 113 22.62 46.07 -29.42
CA MET A 113 23.48 44.92 -29.09
C MET A 113 23.19 44.34 -27.69
N GLU A 114 22.84 45.21 -26.74
CA GLU A 114 22.51 44.83 -25.36
C GLU A 114 21.44 43.72 -25.25
N PRO A 115 20.28 43.78 -25.93
CA PRO A 115 19.28 42.72 -25.86
C PRO A 115 19.76 41.41 -26.49
N GLN A 116 20.64 41.46 -27.49
CA GLN A 116 21.19 40.24 -28.10
C GLN A 116 22.17 39.54 -27.17
N ILE A 117 23.03 40.30 -26.49
CA ILE A 117 23.96 39.76 -25.48
C ILE A 117 23.17 39.19 -24.31
N GLN A 118 22.17 39.92 -23.80
CA GLN A 118 21.35 39.46 -22.68
C GLN A 118 20.62 38.15 -23.03
N LYS A 119 20.00 38.07 -24.22
CA LYS A 119 19.32 36.85 -24.68
C LYS A 119 20.27 35.66 -24.83
N LEU A 120 21.47 35.88 -25.37
CA LEU A 120 22.48 34.82 -25.51
C LEU A 120 23.02 34.36 -24.16
N LEU A 121 23.22 35.29 -23.22
CA LEU A 121 23.72 34.97 -21.89
C LEU A 121 22.66 34.21 -21.09
N GLU A 122 21.41 34.66 -21.11
CA GLU A 122 20.28 34.01 -20.45
C GLU A 122 20.06 32.59 -20.98
N ALA A 123 20.04 32.41 -22.31
CA ALA A 123 19.92 31.09 -22.91
C ALA A 123 21.04 30.13 -22.50
N LYS A 124 22.30 30.61 -22.48
CA LYS A 124 23.45 29.79 -22.06
C LYS A 124 23.45 29.47 -20.57
N ILE A 125 23.03 30.40 -19.73
CA ILE A 125 22.91 30.17 -18.29
C ILE A 125 21.80 29.16 -18.02
N GLN A 126 20.64 29.34 -18.66
CA GLN A 126 19.50 28.45 -18.52
C GLN A 126 19.85 27.02 -18.96
N GLU A 127 20.42 26.84 -20.16
CA GLU A 127 20.84 25.52 -20.67
C GLU A 127 21.82 24.82 -19.71
N LYS A 128 22.83 25.54 -19.20
CA LYS A 128 23.81 24.96 -18.27
C LYS A 128 23.20 24.63 -16.90
N LEU A 129 22.32 25.49 -16.40
CA LEU A 129 21.71 25.31 -15.09
C LEU A 129 20.70 24.16 -15.12
N GLU A 130 19.85 24.10 -16.15
CA GLU A 130 18.90 23.01 -16.36
C GLU A 130 19.62 21.67 -16.51
N ALA A 131 20.65 21.58 -17.36
CA ALA A 131 21.41 20.35 -17.54
C ALA A 131 22.12 19.89 -16.24
N LYS A 132 22.60 20.83 -15.42
CA LYS A 132 23.24 20.51 -14.13
C LYS A 132 22.21 20.03 -13.09
N ILE A 133 21.06 20.70 -13.00
CA ILE A 133 19.99 20.33 -12.08
C ILE A 133 19.41 18.97 -12.46
N GLU A 134 19.12 18.74 -13.74
CA GLU A 134 18.58 17.47 -14.23
C GLU A 134 19.52 16.31 -13.91
N LYS A 135 20.81 16.45 -14.23
CA LYS A 135 21.82 15.41 -13.94
C LYS A 135 21.97 15.13 -12.44
N GLN A 136 21.93 16.17 -11.60
CA GLN A 136 22.04 16.00 -10.15
C GLN A 136 20.79 15.34 -9.55
N LEU A 137 19.61 15.73 -10.04
CA LEU A 137 18.34 15.21 -9.57
C LEU A 137 18.16 13.75 -9.98
N GLU A 138 18.52 13.39 -11.22
CA GLU A 138 18.51 12.02 -11.72
C GLU A 138 19.43 11.12 -10.88
N ALA A 139 20.69 11.52 -10.68
CA ALA A 139 21.65 10.76 -9.87
C ALA A 139 21.18 10.58 -8.41
N ARG A 140 20.55 11.61 -7.82
CA ARG A 140 20.05 11.55 -6.45
C ARG A 140 18.82 10.65 -6.32
N ILE A 141 17.92 10.68 -7.30
CA ILE A 141 16.74 9.80 -7.35
C ILE A 141 17.20 8.35 -7.51
N GLU A 142 18.14 8.08 -8.43
CA GLU A 142 18.66 6.75 -8.69
C GLU A 142 19.30 6.16 -7.43
N ALA A 143 20.20 6.89 -6.77
CA ALA A 143 20.84 6.45 -5.52
C ALA A 143 19.81 6.17 -4.40
N ARG A 144 18.77 7.01 -4.26
CA ARG A 144 17.73 6.82 -3.23
C ARG A 144 16.82 5.63 -3.54
N ILE A 145 16.58 5.34 -4.81
CA ILE A 145 15.83 4.14 -5.23
C ILE A 145 16.67 2.90 -4.95
N GLU A 146 17.95 2.90 -5.31
CA GLU A 146 18.88 1.80 -5.09
C GLU A 146 19.00 1.47 -3.60
N GLU A 147 19.26 2.46 -2.74
CA GLU A 147 19.33 2.29 -1.28
C GLU A 147 18.04 1.67 -0.70
N LYS A 148 16.87 2.15 -1.13
CA LYS A 148 15.58 1.62 -0.67
C LYS A 148 15.28 0.22 -1.19
N LEU A 149 15.77 -0.13 -2.38
CA LEU A 149 15.62 -1.48 -2.92
C LEU A 149 16.54 -2.45 -2.17
N GLU A 150 17.79 -2.05 -1.92
CA GLU A 150 18.76 -2.85 -1.18
C GLU A 150 18.26 -3.16 0.23
N ALA A 151 17.77 -2.17 0.98
CA ALA A 151 17.21 -2.37 2.31
C ALA A 151 16.01 -3.34 2.31
N LYS A 152 15.15 -3.27 1.28
CA LYS A 152 14.02 -4.20 1.15
C LYS A 152 14.45 -5.60 0.75
N ILE A 153 15.54 -5.74 -0.01
CA ILE A 153 16.11 -7.04 -0.36
C ILE A 153 16.68 -7.68 0.91
N GLU A 154 17.42 -6.91 1.72
CA GLU A 154 17.96 -7.36 3.01
C GLU A 154 16.84 -7.83 3.96
N ASP A 155 15.72 -7.11 4.03
CA ASP A 155 14.54 -7.52 4.82
C ASP A 155 13.90 -8.84 4.35
N ILE A 156 14.05 -9.21 3.07
CA ILE A 156 13.46 -10.44 2.49
C ILE A 156 14.36 -11.67 2.74
N GLU A 157 15.67 -11.51 2.85
CA GLU A 157 16.61 -12.61 3.12
C GLU A 157 16.24 -13.49 4.33
N PRO A 158 15.91 -12.96 5.53
CA PRO A 158 15.54 -13.79 6.67
C PRO A 158 14.24 -14.58 6.44
N ILE A 159 13.33 -14.04 5.63
CA ILE A 159 12.08 -14.73 5.24
C ILE A 159 12.42 -15.94 4.36
N ILE A 160 13.32 -15.77 3.39
CA ILE A 160 13.81 -16.86 2.53
C ILE A 160 14.46 -17.95 3.39
N HIS A 161 15.35 -17.59 4.32
CA HIS A 161 15.99 -18.56 5.21
C HIS A 161 14.98 -19.32 6.08
N ARG A 162 13.95 -18.64 6.60
CA ARG A 162 12.87 -19.29 7.36
C ARG A 162 12.12 -20.30 6.51
N ILE A 163 11.75 -19.94 5.28
CA ILE A 163 11.05 -20.83 4.35
C ILE A 163 11.93 -22.05 4.01
N GLN A 164 13.21 -21.84 3.70
CA GLN A 164 14.16 -22.92 3.43
C GLN A 164 14.29 -23.89 4.62
N SER A 165 14.31 -23.38 5.85
CA SER A 165 14.30 -24.21 7.05
C SER A 165 13.01 -25.04 7.18
N GLN A 166 11.85 -24.44 6.90
CA GLN A 166 10.57 -25.15 6.94
C GLN A 166 10.48 -26.24 5.88
N VAL A 167 10.91 -25.96 4.65
CA VAL A 167 10.97 -26.95 3.56
C VAL A 167 11.89 -28.11 3.96
N SER A 168 13.07 -27.82 4.52
CA SER A 168 14.01 -28.85 5.00
C SER A 168 13.41 -29.73 6.11
N GLN A 169 12.60 -29.17 7.00
CA GLN A 169 11.90 -29.93 8.03
C GLN A 169 10.79 -30.83 7.44
N LEU A 170 10.05 -30.32 6.45
CA LEU A 170 9.02 -31.08 5.75
C LEU A 170 9.63 -32.25 4.98
N SER A 171 10.73 -32.05 4.26
CA SER A 171 11.46 -33.12 3.58
C SER A 171 11.85 -34.24 4.56
N LYS A 172 12.45 -33.92 5.71
CA LYS A 172 12.79 -34.92 6.74
C LYS A 172 11.57 -35.68 7.29
N ARG A 173 10.40 -35.03 7.35
CA ARG A 173 9.16 -35.69 7.77
C ARG A 173 8.63 -36.61 6.68
N LEU A 174 8.76 -36.21 5.42
CA LEU A 174 8.37 -37.02 4.27
C LEU A 174 9.21 -38.30 4.21
N ASP A 175 10.54 -38.21 4.37
CA ASP A 175 11.44 -39.37 4.41
C ASP A 175 11.02 -40.38 5.49
N LYS A 176 10.58 -39.90 6.66
CA LYS A 176 10.08 -40.75 7.75
C LYS A 176 8.77 -41.43 7.38
N VAL A 177 7.86 -40.72 6.71
CA VAL A 177 6.59 -41.29 6.25
C VAL A 177 6.86 -42.38 5.20
N GLU A 178 7.75 -42.13 4.25
CA GLU A 178 8.16 -43.12 3.24
C GLU A 178 8.73 -44.38 3.90
N GLN A 179 9.64 -44.23 4.87
CA GLN A 179 10.16 -45.37 5.65
C GLN A 179 9.06 -46.15 6.39
N ILE A 180 8.05 -45.47 6.93
CA ILE A 180 6.91 -46.14 7.58
C ILE A 180 6.09 -46.91 6.54
N VAL A 181 5.79 -46.30 5.40
CA VAL A 181 5.04 -46.92 4.31
C VAL A 181 5.75 -48.17 3.80
N ASP A 182 7.07 -48.12 3.61
CA ASP A 182 7.84 -49.28 3.16
C ASP A 182 7.85 -50.42 4.18
N LYS A 183 7.91 -50.10 5.48
CA LYS A 183 7.74 -51.10 6.56
C LYS A 183 6.37 -51.77 6.52
N PHE A 184 5.30 -51.01 6.28
CA PHE A 184 3.95 -51.57 6.15
C PHE A 184 3.78 -52.43 4.89
N LYS A 185 4.37 -52.05 3.76
CA LYS A 185 4.36 -52.85 2.53
C LYS A 185 5.08 -54.18 2.73
N GLY A 186 6.24 -54.19 3.38
CA GLY A 186 7.00 -55.41 3.68
C GLY A 186 6.31 -56.35 4.69
N ALA A 187 5.44 -55.82 5.57
CA ALA A 187 4.74 -56.63 6.57
C ALA A 187 3.54 -57.41 6.01
N LYS A 188 2.86 -56.89 4.97
CA LYS A 188 1.69 -57.56 4.36
C LYS A 188 2.05 -58.87 3.66
N THR A 189 3.23 -58.97 3.05
CA THR A 189 3.61 -60.16 2.26
C THR A 189 3.90 -61.42 3.10
N LYS A 190 3.89 -61.35 4.45
CA LYS A 190 4.13 -62.51 5.32
C LYS A 190 2.89 -63.08 6.02
N LYS A 191 1.70 -62.47 5.88
CA LYS A 191 0.48 -62.93 6.60
C LYS A 191 -0.70 -63.32 5.72
N ASP A 192 -0.56 -63.29 4.40
CA ASP A 192 -1.65 -63.57 3.46
C ASP A 192 -1.83 -65.07 3.13
N SER A 193 -1.51 -66.00 4.05
CA SER A 193 -1.99 -67.39 3.92
C SER A 193 -3.34 -67.63 4.61
N ASP A 194 -3.86 -66.71 5.42
CA ASP A 194 -5.10 -66.92 6.21
C ASP A 194 -6.16 -65.80 6.11
N PHE A 195 -6.01 -64.82 5.21
CA PHE A 195 -7.07 -63.83 5.01
C PHE A 195 -8.18 -64.41 4.11
N ILE A 196 -9.30 -64.74 4.76
CA ILE A 196 -10.58 -65.11 4.16
C ILE A 196 -11.04 -63.97 3.24
N ASP A 197 -11.35 -64.32 1.99
CA ASP A 197 -11.86 -63.43 0.96
C ASP A 197 -13.24 -62.86 1.36
N VAL A 198 -13.26 -61.64 1.91
CA VAL A 198 -14.48 -60.94 2.38
C VAL A 198 -15.39 -60.53 1.21
N ALA A 199 -14.95 -60.66 -0.04
CA ALA A 199 -15.80 -60.46 -1.22
C ALA A 199 -16.83 -61.59 -1.42
N ALA A 200 -16.76 -62.69 -0.66
CA ALA A 200 -17.63 -63.86 -0.79
C ALA A 200 -18.66 -64.04 0.34
N VAL A 201 -18.88 -63.02 1.20
CA VAL A 201 -19.97 -63.08 2.20
C VAL A 201 -21.23 -62.45 1.59
N PRO A 202 -22.29 -63.23 1.30
CA PRO A 202 -23.59 -62.66 0.94
C PRO A 202 -24.12 -61.91 2.16
N ILE A 203 -24.27 -60.59 2.03
CA ILE A 203 -24.93 -59.78 3.05
C ILE A 203 -26.43 -59.96 2.85
N ASP A 204 -26.96 -61.10 3.28
CA ASP A 204 -28.38 -61.28 3.57
C ASP A 204 -28.63 -60.67 4.94
N GLY A 205 -28.81 -59.34 4.96
CA GLY A 205 -28.90 -58.56 6.18
C GLY A 205 -29.79 -57.35 5.97
N ASP A 206 -31.07 -57.58 6.25
CA ASP A 206 -32.21 -56.67 6.39
C ASP A 206 -31.90 -55.43 7.26
N LEU A 207 -31.11 -54.49 6.74
CA LEU A 207 -30.83 -53.21 7.37
C LEU A 207 -31.89 -52.20 6.96
N HIS A 208 -33.00 -52.31 7.70
CA HIS A 208 -33.96 -51.28 8.05
C HIS A 208 -33.88 -49.95 7.30
N GLN A 209 -34.90 -49.80 6.45
CA GLN A 209 -35.56 -48.60 5.98
C GLN A 209 -35.91 -47.60 7.11
N HIS A 210 -34.94 -46.86 7.64
CA HIS A 210 -35.23 -45.60 8.34
C HIS A 210 -34.82 -44.41 7.47
N ASN A 211 -35.80 -43.51 7.27
CA ASN A 211 -35.72 -42.19 6.62
C ASN A 211 -36.09 -42.09 5.12
N LEU A 212 -37.18 -42.76 4.74
CA LEU A 212 -38.07 -42.31 3.65
C LEU A 212 -39.38 -41.78 4.27
N GLU A 213 -39.29 -40.74 5.09
CA GLU A 213 -40.44 -39.98 5.57
C GLU A 213 -40.34 -38.58 4.95
N LYS A 214 -40.42 -38.52 3.62
CA LYS A 214 -40.23 -37.29 2.83
C LYS A 214 -41.54 -36.70 2.28
N ASP A 215 -42.67 -37.34 2.54
CA ASP A 215 -43.98 -36.98 1.96
C ASP A 215 -45.08 -36.81 3.02
N ARG A 216 -44.75 -36.31 4.22
CA ARG A 216 -45.78 -35.75 5.09
C ARG A 216 -46.00 -34.30 4.65
N PRO A 217 -47.22 -33.86 4.31
CA PRO A 217 -47.49 -32.45 4.07
C PRO A 217 -47.12 -31.69 5.35
N LEU A 218 -46.05 -30.91 5.26
CA LEU A 218 -45.58 -30.03 6.32
C LEU A 218 -46.76 -29.18 6.77
N THR A 219 -46.98 -29.15 8.07
CA THR A 219 -47.96 -28.22 8.66
C THR A 219 -47.53 -26.78 8.35
N GLU A 220 -48.47 -25.85 8.15
CA GLU A 220 -48.14 -24.45 7.80
C GLU A 220 -47.20 -23.77 8.83
N ASP A 221 -47.12 -24.31 10.04
CA ASP A 221 -46.18 -23.88 11.08
C ASP A 221 -44.73 -24.34 10.83
N GLU A 222 -44.50 -25.48 10.16
CA GLU A 222 -43.15 -25.98 9.82
C GLU A 222 -42.58 -25.31 8.56
N GLN A 223 -43.45 -24.84 7.65
CA GLN A 223 -43.02 -24.10 6.46
C GLN A 223 -42.55 -22.67 6.76
N ASN A 224 -42.93 -22.11 7.91
CA ASN A 224 -42.43 -20.81 8.37
C ASN A 224 -41.08 -20.90 9.10
N ASP A 225 -40.54 -22.11 9.31
CA ASP A 225 -39.29 -22.34 10.05
C ASP A 225 -38.08 -22.69 9.15
N ILE A 226 -38.09 -22.18 7.92
CA ILE A 226 -36.97 -22.27 6.96
C ILE A 226 -35.90 -21.24 7.34
N GLY A 227 -35.38 -21.36 8.57
CA GLY A 227 -34.15 -20.68 8.95
C GLY A 227 -32.94 -21.38 8.31
N LEU A 228 -31.92 -20.62 7.95
CA LEU A 228 -30.67 -21.15 7.42
C LEU A 228 -29.71 -21.52 8.56
N THR A 229 -28.93 -22.57 8.37
CA THR A 229 -27.79 -22.85 9.25
C THR A 229 -26.70 -21.80 9.05
N GLN A 230 -25.81 -21.64 10.04
CA GLN A 230 -24.68 -20.70 9.95
C GLN A 230 -23.86 -20.90 8.67
N THR A 231 -23.56 -22.16 8.32
CA THR A 231 -22.78 -22.50 7.14
C THR A 231 -23.52 -22.16 5.85
N ALA A 232 -24.83 -22.44 5.79
CA ALA A 232 -25.65 -22.11 4.62
C ALA A 232 -25.73 -20.59 4.41
N LEU A 233 -25.96 -19.82 5.48
CA LEU A 233 -25.94 -18.36 5.43
C LEU A 233 -24.58 -17.82 4.99
N CYS A 234 -23.48 -18.38 5.49
CA CYS A 234 -22.13 -17.99 5.08
C CYS A 234 -21.92 -18.23 3.57
N ILE A 235 -22.37 -19.37 3.04
CA ILE A 235 -22.27 -19.67 1.60
C ILE A 235 -23.11 -18.69 0.77
N GLU A 236 -24.34 -18.39 1.21
CA GLU A 236 -25.23 -17.46 0.50
C GLU A 236 -24.66 -16.05 0.39
N PHE A 237 -23.96 -15.58 1.43
CA PHE A 237 -23.33 -14.25 1.47
C PHE A 237 -21.86 -14.23 1.04
N GLY A 238 -21.30 -15.35 0.56
CA GLY A 238 -19.90 -15.44 0.15
C GLY A 238 -18.89 -15.27 1.29
N ILE A 239 -19.29 -15.58 2.52
CA ILE A 239 -18.45 -15.52 3.73
C ILE A 239 -17.81 -16.89 3.96
N ASN A 240 -16.49 -16.94 4.19
CA ASN A 240 -15.81 -18.20 4.48
C ASN A 240 -16.04 -18.64 5.94
N PRO A 241 -16.75 -19.77 6.19
CA PRO A 241 -17.12 -20.19 7.54
C PRO A 241 -15.90 -20.50 8.43
N ASN A 242 -14.78 -20.94 7.84
CA ASN A 242 -13.56 -21.27 8.59
C ASN A 242 -12.87 -20.02 9.17
N THR A 243 -13.09 -18.86 8.56
CA THR A 243 -12.50 -17.58 9.00
C THR A 243 -13.42 -16.77 9.91
N LEU A 244 -14.68 -17.18 10.03
CA LEU A 244 -15.73 -16.40 10.66
C LEU A 244 -15.44 -16.10 12.14
N ASN A 245 -15.06 -17.10 12.92
CA ASN A 245 -14.72 -16.92 14.34
C ASN A 245 -13.54 -15.96 14.54
N ARG A 246 -12.54 -16.01 13.66
CA ARG A 246 -11.38 -15.11 13.73
C ARG A 246 -11.81 -13.67 13.47
N HIS A 247 -12.62 -13.43 12.44
CA HIS A 247 -13.12 -12.08 12.13
C HIS A 247 -14.04 -11.52 13.21
N ALA A 248 -14.91 -12.35 13.79
CA ALA A 248 -15.75 -11.96 14.92
C ALA A 248 -14.90 -11.59 16.15
N SER A 249 -13.90 -12.41 16.50
CA SER A 249 -13.01 -12.18 17.63
C SER A 249 -12.18 -10.91 17.51
N VAL A 250 -11.65 -10.60 16.32
CA VAL A 250 -10.90 -9.35 16.07
C VAL A 250 -11.76 -8.10 16.33
N ARG A 251 -13.08 -8.21 16.17
CA ARG A 251 -14.02 -7.11 16.44
C ARG A 251 -14.61 -7.14 17.85
N GLY A 252 -14.22 -8.10 18.69
CA GLY A 252 -14.81 -8.27 20.02
C GLY A 252 -16.30 -8.65 19.97
N LEU A 253 -16.76 -9.29 18.91
CA LEU A 253 -18.14 -9.71 18.72
C LEU A 253 -18.24 -11.24 18.78
N SER A 254 -19.40 -11.75 19.21
CA SER A 254 -19.73 -13.15 18.99
C SER A 254 -19.95 -13.43 17.50
N THR A 255 -19.80 -14.70 17.10
CA THR A 255 -20.05 -15.15 15.73
C THR A 255 -21.47 -14.81 15.25
N VAL A 256 -22.45 -14.87 16.17
CA VAL A 256 -23.85 -14.54 15.93
C VAL A 256 -24.04 -13.05 15.70
N GLU A 257 -23.48 -12.19 16.57
CA GLU A 257 -23.55 -10.73 16.41
C GLU A 257 -22.81 -10.26 15.15
N TYR A 258 -21.67 -10.87 14.84
CA TYR A 258 -20.91 -10.55 13.64
C TYR A 258 -21.70 -10.89 12.37
N LEU A 259 -22.34 -12.06 12.31
CA LEU A 259 -23.22 -12.40 11.19
C LEU A 259 -24.46 -11.50 11.14
N HIS A 260 -25.06 -11.17 12.27
CA HIS A 260 -26.18 -10.23 12.33
C HIS A 260 -25.79 -8.85 11.77
N GLN A 261 -24.63 -8.31 12.13
CA GLN A 261 -24.12 -7.04 11.59
C GLN A 261 -23.84 -7.10 10.09
N LEU A 262 -23.39 -8.24 9.57
CA LEU A 262 -23.07 -8.40 8.15
C LEU A 262 -24.30 -8.61 7.26
N THR A 263 -25.24 -9.46 7.68
CA THR A 263 -26.36 -9.89 6.84
C THR A 263 -27.68 -9.22 7.22
N GLY A 264 -27.81 -8.73 8.45
CA GLY A 264 -29.07 -8.28 9.03
C GLY A 264 -29.99 -9.41 9.49
N TRP A 265 -29.57 -10.68 9.37
CA TRP A 265 -30.38 -11.84 9.74
C TRP A 265 -30.39 -12.06 11.26
N LEU A 266 -31.53 -12.50 11.79
CA LEU A 266 -31.72 -12.74 13.22
C LEU A 266 -31.50 -14.21 13.54
N TYR A 267 -30.69 -14.48 14.57
CA TYR A 267 -30.45 -15.84 15.05
C TYR A 267 -31.50 -16.25 16.07
N ARG A 268 -32.22 -17.36 15.82
CA ARG A 268 -33.21 -17.96 16.72
C ARG A 268 -33.12 -19.49 16.62
N ASN A 269 -33.13 -20.19 17.75
CA ASN A 269 -33.19 -21.66 17.81
C ASN A 269 -32.15 -22.39 16.91
N GLY A 270 -30.91 -21.91 16.83
CA GLY A 270 -29.87 -22.57 16.03
C GLY A 270 -29.83 -22.18 14.55
N LYS A 271 -30.80 -21.39 14.07
CA LYS A 271 -30.93 -20.99 12.68
C LYS A 271 -31.00 -19.46 12.54
N TYR A 272 -30.72 -18.97 11.33
CA TYR A 272 -30.79 -17.56 10.97
C TYR A 272 -32.03 -17.31 10.10
N TYR A 273 -32.74 -16.21 10.38
CA TYR A 273 -33.95 -15.80 9.66
C TYR A 273 -33.76 -14.41 9.07
N PRO A 274 -34.28 -14.15 7.86
CA PRO A 274 -34.19 -12.82 7.26
C PRO A 274 -34.98 -11.81 8.11
N PRO A 275 -34.56 -10.53 8.14
CA PRO A 275 -35.31 -9.48 8.80
C PRO A 275 -36.69 -9.33 8.13
N LYS A 276 -37.75 -9.23 8.93
CA LYS A 276 -39.12 -8.95 8.46
C LYS A 276 -39.26 -7.51 7.99
#